data_AF-A0A952AU61-F1
#
_entry.id   AF-A0A952AU61-F1
#
_cell.length_a   1.000
_cell.length_b   1.000
_cell.length_c   1.000
_cell.angle_alpha   90.00
_cell.angle_beta   90.00
_cell.angle_gamma   90.00
#
_symmetry.space_group_name_H-M   'P 1'
#
loop_
_entity.id
_entity.type
_entity.pdbx_description
1 polymer ?
#
loop_
_entity_poly.entity_id
_entity_poly.type
_entity_poly.pdbx_seq_one_letter_code
_entity_poly.pdbx_strand_id
1 'polypeptide(L)' 'MISTVTTTTVTTVTSIAVTASLTLLAVAVLIILLIQKEIISVSDNQKLHAWGRVINIALVPLLLSFAFIAVVSVMGVLK' A
#
# COMPACT_ATOMS: atom_id res chain seq x y z
N MET A 1 3.58 2.80 38.72
CA MET A 1 2.80 2.34 37.54
C MET A 1 2.39 3.45 36.57
N ILE A 2 2.52 4.75 36.90
CA ILE A 2 2.12 5.83 35.97
C ILE A 2 2.95 5.89 34.68
N SER A 3 4.26 5.63 34.78
CA SER A 3 5.16 5.66 33.63
C SER A 3 4.85 4.53 32.63
N THR A 4 4.43 3.36 33.10
CA THR A 4 4.03 2.23 32.24
C THR A 4 2.80 2.59 31.40
N VAL A 5 1.80 3.25 31.99
CA VAL A 5 0.57 3.66 31.26
C VAL A 5 0.88 4.73 30.22
N THR A 6 1.75 5.68 30.54
CA THR A 6 2.17 6.72 29.58
C THR A 6 3.00 6.11 28.47
N THR A 7 3.94 5.20 28.78
CA THR A 7 4.74 4.52 27.76
C THR A 7 3.89 3.62 26.88
N THR A 8 2.94 2.86 27.43
CA THR A 8 2.03 2.04 26.62
C THR A 8 1.12 2.91 25.77
N THR A 9 0.55 3.99 26.32
CA THR A 9 -0.34 4.90 25.57
C THR A 9 0.41 5.56 24.42
N VAL A 10 1.62 6.08 24.67
CA VAL A 10 2.47 6.68 23.62
C VAL A 10 2.82 5.63 22.57
N THR A 11 3.28 4.45 22.98
CA THR A 11 3.65 3.37 22.05
C THR A 11 2.46 2.95 21.17
N THR A 12 1.26 2.87 21.75
CA THR A 12 0.04 2.46 21.02
C THR A 12 -0.37 3.53 20.00
N VAL A 13 -0.41 4.80 20.41
CA VAL A 13 -0.77 5.92 19.52
C VAL A 13 0.25 6.09 18.39
N THR A 14 1.54 6.01 18.70
CA THR A 14 2.61 6.07 17.68
C THR A 14 2.50 4.91 16.69
N SER A 15 2.23 3.69 17.16
CA SER A 15 2.10 2.51 16.29
C SER A 15 0.92 2.63 15.31
N ILE A 16 -0.22 3.14 15.78
CA ILE A 16 -1.40 3.37 14.94
C ILE A 16 -1.11 4.47 13.90
N ALA A 17 -0.49 5.57 14.32
CA ALA A 17 -0.17 6.69 13.43
C ALA A 17 0.79 6.27 12.31
N VAL A 18 1.85 5.51 12.64
CA VAL A 18 2.81 5.01 11.66
C VAL A 18 2.13 4.04 10.69
N THR A 19 1.34 3.10 11.20
CA THR A 19 0.64 2.11 10.37
C THR A 19 -0.33 2.79 9.40
N ALA A 20 -1.14 3.74 9.88
CA ALA A 20 -2.08 4.48 9.04
C ALA A 20 -1.37 5.26 7.91
N SER A 21 -0.24 5.90 8.24
CA SER A 21 0.57 6.67 7.29
C SER A 21 1.17 5.78 6.20
N LEU A 22 1.75 4.64 6.59
CA LEU A 22 2.29 3.65 5.63
C LEU A 22 1.18 3.08 4.75
N THR A 23 0.01 2.85 5.31
CA THR A 23 -1.14 2.33 4.56
C THR A 23 -1.57 3.30 3.47
N LEU A 24 -1.72 4.59 3.81
CA LEU A 24 -2.05 5.63 2.83
C LEU A 24 -0.99 5.77 1.74
N LEU A 25 0.30 5.72 2.10
CA LEU A 25 1.39 5.73 1.13
C LEU A 25 1.33 4.53 0.18
N ALA A 26 1.09 3.33 0.70
CA ALA A 26 0.97 2.13 -0.13
C ALA A 26 -0.16 2.25 -1.17
N VAL A 27 -1.31 2.81 -0.78
CA VAL A 27 -2.43 3.10 -1.69
C VAL A 27 -2.04 4.11 -2.75
N ALA A 28 -1.42 5.22 -2.35
CA ALA A 28 -0.98 6.26 -3.29
C ALA A 28 0.00 5.71 -4.34
N VAL A 29 0.99 4.91 -3.91
CA VAL A 29 1.95 4.26 -4.81
C VAL A 29 1.24 3.30 -5.76
N LEU A 30 0.26 2.52 -5.29
CA LEU A 30 -0.52 1.63 -6.14
C LEU A 30 -1.28 2.38 -7.23
N ILE A 31 -1.96 3.47 -6.87
CA ILE A 31 -2.69 4.30 -7.83
C ILE A 31 -1.72 4.83 -8.90
N ILE A 32 -0.56 5.33 -8.49
CA ILE A 32 0.47 5.85 -9.41
C ILE A 32 1.00 4.75 -10.34
N LEU A 33 1.25 3.54 -9.83
CA LEU A 33 1.71 2.41 -10.67
C LEU A 33 0.63 1.92 -11.64
N LEU A 34 -0.64 1.89 -11.22
CA LEU A 34 -1.76 1.52 -12.08
C LEU A 34 -1.95 2.51 -13.23
N ILE A 35 -1.87 3.81 -12.93
CA ILE A 35 -1.92 4.87 -13.95
C ILE A 35 -0.76 4.71 -14.95
N GLN A 36 0.47 4.50 -14.47
CA GLN A 36 1.62 4.28 -15.35
C GLN A 36 1.47 3.02 -16.22
N LYS A 37 0.97 1.92 -15.64
CA LYS A 37 0.68 0.68 -16.39
C LYS A 37 -0.32 0.95 -17.52
N GLU A 38 -1.41 1.66 -17.22
CA GLU A 38 -2.46 1.93 -18.19
C GLU A 38 -1.96 2.80 -19.35
N ILE A 39 -1.17 3.84 -19.04
CA ILE A 39 -0.54 4.69 -20.07
C ILE A 39 0.41 3.88 -20.96
N ILE A 40 1.23 3.01 -20.36
CA ILE A 40 2.17 2.17 -21.11
C ILE A 40 1.42 1.13 -21.97
N SER A 41 0.33 0.59 -21.47
CA SER A 41 -0.51 -0.39 -22.18
C SER A 41 -1.17 0.19 -23.43
N VAL A 42 -1.42 1.49 -23.46
CA VAL A 42 -1.99 2.18 -24.63
C VAL A 42 -0.89 2.63 -25.61
N SER A 43 0.38 2.67 -25.18
CA SER A 43 1.50 3.08 -26.03
C SER A 43 2.01 1.93 -26.91
N ASP A 44 1.98 2.11 -28.23
CA ASP A 44 2.38 1.08 -29.23
C ASP A 44 3.92 0.98 -29.43
N ASN A 45 4.68 1.39 -28.42
CA ASN A 45 6.14 1.40 -28.46
C ASN A 45 6.69 0.12 -27.82
N GLN A 46 7.31 -0.75 -28.62
CA GLN A 46 7.84 -2.05 -28.19
C GLN A 46 8.82 -1.96 -27.00
N LYS A 47 9.56 -0.84 -26.90
CA LYS A 47 10.50 -0.54 -25.80
C LYS A 47 9.78 -0.11 -24.51
N LEU A 48 8.59 0.52 -24.61
CA LEU A 48 7.72 0.81 -23.46
C LEU A 48 6.99 -0.45 -22.98
N HIS A 49 6.67 -1.37 -23.88
CA HIS A 49 6.04 -2.65 -23.52
C HIS A 49 6.93 -3.51 -22.59
N ALA A 50 8.26 -3.47 -22.78
CA ALA A 50 9.22 -4.12 -21.88
C ALA A 50 9.24 -3.47 -20.47
N TRP A 51 9.14 -2.14 -20.39
CA TRP A 51 8.96 -1.41 -19.13
C TRP A 51 7.64 -1.73 -18.44
N GLY A 52 6.58 -1.93 -19.22
CA GLY A 52 5.29 -2.40 -18.72
C GLY A 52 5.37 -3.75 -18.01
N ARG A 53 6.27 -4.65 -18.45
CA ARG A 53 6.47 -5.96 -17.81
C ARG A 53 7.11 -5.86 -16.43
N VAL A 54 8.08 -4.95 -16.26
CA VAL A 54 8.72 -4.66 -14.96
C VAL A 54 7.71 -4.02 -14.01
N ILE A 55 6.94 -3.05 -14.50
CA ILE A 55 5.88 -2.42 -13.71
C ILE A 55 4.83 -3.45 -13.31
N ASN A 56 4.44 -4.38 -14.20
CA ASN A 56 3.50 -5.44 -13.88
C ASN A 56 4.06 -6.40 -12.80
N ILE A 57 5.35 -6.77 -12.88
CA ILE A 57 6.01 -7.59 -11.86
C ILE A 57 6.05 -6.88 -10.49
N ALA A 58 6.27 -5.57 -10.47
CA ALA A 58 6.29 -4.76 -9.25
C ALA A 58 4.87 -4.52 -8.69
N LEU A 59 3.87 -4.52 -9.57
CA LEU A 59 2.48 -4.30 -9.24
C LEU A 59 1.83 -5.51 -8.57
N VAL A 60 2.24 -6.74 -8.93
CA VAL A 60 1.76 -7.98 -8.28
C VAL A 60 1.96 -8.00 -6.76
N PRO A 61 3.19 -7.83 -6.20
CA PRO A 61 3.39 -7.84 -4.74
C PRO A 61 2.76 -6.62 -4.06
N LEU A 62 2.66 -5.49 -4.75
CA LEU A 62 2.03 -4.28 -4.23
C LEU A 62 0.50 -4.43 -4.11
N LEU A 63 -0.14 -4.97 -5.15
CA LEU A 63 -1.56 -5.32 -5.12
C LEU A 63 -1.86 -6.37 -4.05
N LEU A 64 -1.00 -7.38 -3.92
CA LEU A 64 -1.17 -8.43 -2.92
C LEU A 64 -1.07 -7.86 -1.50
N SER A 65 -0.12 -6.97 -1.25
CA SER A 65 -0.01 -6.25 0.04
C SER A 65 -1.25 -5.38 0.31
N PHE A 66 -1.75 -4.66 -0.68
CA PHE A 66 -2.96 -3.86 -0.52
C PHE A 66 -4.21 -4.70 -0.32
N ALA A 67 -4.37 -5.79 -1.06
CA ALA A 67 -5.48 -6.73 -0.87
C ALA A 67 -5.46 -7.30 0.55
N PHE A 68 -4.28 -7.68 1.07
CA PHE A 68 -4.12 -8.14 2.44
C PHE A 68 -4.55 -7.07 3.46
N ILE A 69 -4.07 -5.84 3.31
CA ILE A 69 -4.46 -4.69 4.15
C ILE A 69 -5.97 -4.45 4.09
N ALA A 70 -6.55 -4.47 2.89
CA ALA A 70 -7.97 -4.24 2.66
C ALA A 70 -8.82 -5.33 3.34
N VAL A 71 -8.42 -6.60 3.23
CA VAL A 71 -9.09 -7.72 3.92
C VAL A 71 -9.03 -7.54 5.44
N VAL A 72 -7.87 -7.18 6.00
CA VAL A 72 -7.72 -6.92 7.44
C VAL A 72 -8.59 -5.75 7.89
N SER A 73 -8.62 -4.67 7.10
CA SER A 73 -9.44 -3.48 7.38
C SER A 73 -10.94 -3.81 7.35
N VAL A 74 -11.40 -4.50 6.31
CA VAL A 74 -12.81 -4.93 6.17
C VAL A 74 -13.21 -5.91 7.28
N MET A 75 -12.33 -6.85 7.63
CA MET A 75 -12.56 -7.76 8.75
C MET A 75 -12.61 -7.03 10.09
N GLY A 76 -11.84 -5.94 10.25
CA GLY A 76 -11.90 -5.08 11.43
C GLY A 76 -13.20 -4.26 11.54
N VAL A 77 -13.83 -3.91 10.41
CA VAL A 77 -15.11 -3.18 10.38
C VAL A 77 -16.33 -4.11 10.48
N LEU A 78 -16.23 -5.34 9.96
CA LEU A 78 -17.30 -6.35 10.03
C LEU A 78 -17.39 -7.07 11.39
N LYS A 79 -16.48 -6.79 12.31
CA LYS A 79 -16.45 -7.35 13.66
C LYS A 79 -17.00 -6.35 14.67
#